data_AF-A0A1R1WYI6-F1
#
_entry.id   AF-A0A1R1WYI6-F1
#
_cell.length_a   1.000
_cell.length_b   1.000
_cell.length_c   1.000
_cell.angle_alpha   90.00
_cell.angle_beta   90.00
_cell.angle_gamma   90.00
#
_symmetry.space_group_name_H-M   'P 1'
#
loop_
_entity.id
_entity.type
_entity.pdbx_description
1 polymer ?
#
loop_
_entity_poly.entity_id
_entity_poly.type
_entity_poly.pdbx_seq_one_letter_code
_entity_poly.pdbx_strand_id
1 'polypeptide(L)'
;MLRTPYLAGETDVGQLNTIFRARGTPTEEDWPGLTKLPDYIEMKSYPKVVSSTLFTATDATSIDLLDKMLIFNPSARITAKQALSHAYFSSAPAPTHHSKLPMITKPIVETENEKEERKRKLAEGNPFI
;
A
#
# COMPACT_ATOMS: atom_id res chain seq x y z
N MET A 1 12.76 -5.80 -0.14
CA MET A 1 11.36 -5.79 -0.63
C MET A 1 10.46 -6.34 0.47
N LEU A 2 9.26 -5.79 0.63
CA LEU A 2 8.33 -6.21 1.69
C LEU A 2 7.76 -7.61 1.47
N ARG A 3 7.35 -7.94 0.22
CA ARG A 3 6.71 -9.25 -0.15
C ARG A 3 5.54 -9.69 0.75
N THR A 4 5.00 -8.75 1.49
CA THR A 4 3.83 -8.87 2.36
C THR A 4 2.92 -7.67 2.09
N PRO A 5 1.63 -7.74 2.47
CA PRO A 5 0.74 -6.60 2.38
C PRO A 5 1.32 -5.40 3.13
N TYR A 6 1.42 -4.25 2.46
CA TYR A 6 1.95 -3.03 3.07
C TYR A 6 0.96 -2.44 4.10
N LEU A 7 -0.34 -2.45 3.78
CA LEU A 7 -1.38 -1.80 4.57
C LEU A 7 -2.54 -2.78 4.79
N ALA A 8 -2.37 -3.73 5.71
CA ALA A 8 -3.38 -4.75 6.03
C ALA A 8 -4.23 -4.36 7.24
N GLY A 9 -5.30 -3.61 7.01
CA GLY A 9 -6.37 -3.41 7.99
C GLY A 9 -7.48 -4.44 7.84
N GLU A 10 -8.13 -4.77 8.95
CA GLU A 10 -9.22 -5.77 9.01
C GLU A 10 -10.62 -5.13 8.94
N THR A 11 -10.72 -3.83 9.24
CA THR A 11 -11.95 -3.02 9.19
C THR A 11 -11.63 -1.68 8.54
N ASP A 12 -12.63 -0.91 8.10
CA ASP A 12 -12.39 0.40 7.47
C ASP A 12 -11.64 1.37 8.38
N VAL A 13 -12.05 1.46 9.67
CA VAL A 13 -11.36 2.26 10.68
C VAL A 13 -9.95 1.71 10.96
N GLY A 14 -9.80 0.39 11.01
CA GLY A 14 -8.49 -0.26 11.16
C GLY A 14 -7.56 -0.01 9.96
N GLN A 15 -8.11 0.07 8.76
CA GLN A 15 -7.40 0.38 7.52
C GLN A 15 -6.93 1.84 7.52
N LEU A 16 -7.79 2.78 7.89
CA LEU A 16 -7.40 4.20 8.05
C LEU A 16 -6.29 4.35 9.10
N ASN A 17 -6.40 3.68 10.24
CA ASN A 17 -5.36 3.71 11.26
C ASN A 17 -4.03 3.15 10.73
N THR A 18 -4.08 2.01 10.02
CA THR A 18 -2.90 1.39 9.39
C THR A 18 -2.24 2.33 8.38
N ILE A 19 -3.03 3.00 7.55
CA ILE A 19 -2.55 4.01 6.59
C ILE A 19 -1.86 5.15 7.32
N PHE A 20 -2.50 5.75 8.33
CA PHE A 20 -1.95 6.90 9.05
C PHE A 20 -0.70 6.53 9.85
N ARG A 21 -0.61 5.32 10.44
CA ARG A 21 0.62 4.84 11.08
C ARG A 21 1.78 4.70 10.10
N ALA A 22 1.49 4.29 8.86
CA ALA A 22 2.51 4.04 7.84
C ALA A 22 2.97 5.30 7.10
N ARG A 23 2.15 6.36 7.05
CA ARG A 23 2.39 7.56 6.23
C ARG A 23 2.36 8.88 7.01
N GLY A 24 1.79 8.88 8.21
CA GLY A 24 1.34 10.07 8.92
C GLY A 24 -0.13 10.39 8.65
N THR A 25 -0.70 11.24 9.49
CA THR A 25 -2.08 11.72 9.33
C THR A 25 -2.09 13.00 8.48
N PRO A 26 -2.87 13.07 7.38
CA PRO A 26 -2.94 14.27 6.56
C PRO A 26 -3.61 15.43 7.32
N THR A 27 -3.15 16.64 7.06
CA THR A 27 -3.77 17.88 7.55
C THR A 27 -4.61 18.55 6.45
N GLU A 28 -5.35 19.61 6.78
CA GLU A 28 -6.02 20.47 5.80
C GLU A 28 -5.05 21.16 4.82
N GLU A 29 -3.77 21.30 5.19
CA GLU A 29 -2.73 21.78 4.27
C GLU A 29 -2.37 20.71 3.23
N ASP A 30 -2.26 19.44 3.66
CA ASP A 30 -1.97 18.31 2.77
C ASP A 30 -3.18 17.96 1.87
N TRP A 31 -4.39 18.06 2.41
CA TRP A 31 -5.65 17.79 1.71
C TRP A 31 -6.74 18.79 2.11
N PRO A 32 -6.86 19.91 1.39
CA PRO A 32 -7.91 20.90 1.63
C PRO A 32 -9.31 20.30 1.45
N GLY A 33 -10.16 20.45 2.47
CA GLY A 33 -11.52 19.92 2.52
C GLY A 33 -11.64 18.50 3.09
N LEU A 34 -10.54 17.92 3.60
CA LEU A 34 -10.53 16.60 4.23
C LEU A 34 -11.58 16.46 5.33
N THR A 35 -11.66 17.43 6.24
CA THR A 35 -12.61 17.43 7.38
C THR A 35 -14.07 17.56 6.96
N LYS A 36 -14.32 17.91 5.69
CA LYS A 36 -15.66 18.12 5.13
C LYS A 36 -16.16 16.91 4.33
N LEU A 37 -15.36 15.86 4.22
CA LEU A 37 -15.74 14.65 3.50
C LEU A 37 -16.90 13.95 4.22
N PRO A 38 -17.79 13.29 3.47
CA PRO A 38 -18.74 12.34 4.06
C PRO A 38 -18.00 11.31 4.89
N ASP A 39 -18.54 10.98 6.07
CA ASP A 39 -17.99 9.98 6.98
C ASP A 39 -16.56 10.28 7.48
N TYR A 40 -16.14 11.55 7.45
CA TYR A 40 -14.90 11.96 8.10
C TYR A 40 -14.97 11.68 9.61
N ILE A 41 -13.98 10.94 10.11
CA ILE A 41 -13.81 10.66 11.53
C ILE A 41 -12.47 11.24 11.95
N GLU A 42 -12.48 12.04 13.02
CA GLU A 42 -11.25 12.50 13.63
C GLU A 42 -10.53 11.31 14.29
N MET A 43 -9.33 11.00 13.81
CA MET A 43 -8.51 9.88 14.28
C MET A 43 -7.25 10.38 14.95
N LYS A 44 -6.57 9.48 15.68
CA LYS A 44 -5.26 9.77 16.27
C LYS A 44 -4.29 10.30 15.20
N SER A 45 -3.61 11.39 15.52
CA SER A 45 -2.57 11.96 14.66
C SER A 45 -1.26 11.19 14.77
N TYR A 46 -0.64 10.90 13.63
CA TYR A 46 0.65 10.25 13.50
C TYR A 46 1.61 11.16 12.72
N PRO A 47 2.90 11.23 13.10
CA PRO A 47 3.89 12.01 12.37
C PRO A 47 4.12 11.45 10.96
N LYS A 48 4.54 12.32 10.03
CA LYS A 48 4.93 11.88 8.67
C LYS A 48 6.08 10.88 8.75
N VAL A 49 5.95 9.77 8.02
CA VAL A 49 6.93 8.70 7.98
C VAL A 49 7.74 8.77 6.68
N VAL A 50 9.06 8.64 6.78
CA VAL A 50 9.95 8.68 5.61
C VAL A 50 9.99 7.30 4.95
N SER A 51 9.47 7.19 3.73
CA SER A 51 9.33 5.92 3.00
C SER A 51 10.64 5.16 2.80
N SER A 52 11.77 5.85 2.66
CA SER A 52 13.08 5.22 2.52
C SER A 52 13.48 4.35 3.73
N THR A 53 12.95 4.65 4.91
CA THR A 53 13.19 3.85 6.13
C THR A 53 12.50 2.49 6.08
N LEU A 54 11.38 2.38 5.35
CA LEU A 54 10.62 1.14 5.22
C LEU A 54 11.00 0.36 3.96
N PHE A 55 11.25 1.06 2.86
CA PHE A 55 11.54 0.48 1.56
C PHE A 55 13.04 0.46 1.25
N THR A 56 13.84 -0.08 2.19
CA THR A 56 15.32 -0.02 2.18
C THR A 56 16.02 -0.62 0.96
N ALA A 57 15.36 -1.54 0.25
CA ALA A 57 15.89 -2.19 -0.95
C ALA A 57 15.50 -1.46 -2.25
N THR A 58 15.12 -0.19 -2.16
CA THR A 58 14.53 0.58 -3.26
C THR A 58 15.34 1.87 -3.42
N ASP A 59 15.62 2.27 -4.65
CA ASP A 59 16.34 3.50 -4.93
C ASP A 59 15.46 4.74 -4.72
N ALA A 60 16.10 5.90 -4.65
CA ALA A 60 15.42 7.18 -4.40
C ALA A 60 14.38 7.53 -5.46
N THR A 61 14.61 7.19 -6.73
CA THR A 61 13.69 7.50 -7.84
C THR A 61 12.41 6.68 -7.74
N SER A 62 12.54 5.41 -7.36
CA SER A 62 11.42 4.52 -7.07
C SER A 62 10.61 5.00 -5.86
N ILE A 63 11.29 5.41 -4.78
CA ILE A 63 10.65 5.91 -3.56
C ILE A 63 9.88 7.21 -3.86
N ASP A 64 10.47 8.12 -4.64
CA ASP A 64 9.83 9.37 -5.05
C ASP A 64 8.56 9.11 -5.89
N LEU A 65 8.59 8.15 -6.83
CA LEU A 65 7.39 7.74 -7.56
C LEU A 65 6.32 7.16 -6.62
N LEU A 66 6.71 6.27 -5.70
CA LEU A 66 5.82 5.66 -4.72
C LEU A 66 5.14 6.73 -3.85
N ASP A 67 5.92 7.72 -3.37
CA ASP A 67 5.41 8.80 -2.54
C ASP A 67 4.40 9.67 -3.28
N LYS A 68 4.63 9.95 -4.58
CA LYS A 68 3.68 10.66 -5.45
C LYS A 68 2.39 9.88 -5.71
N MET A 69 2.47 8.54 -5.77
CA MET A 69 1.30 7.66 -5.90
C MET A 69 0.48 7.57 -4.62
N LEU A 70 1.10 7.76 -3.45
CA LEU A 70 0.47 7.64 -2.14
C LEU A 70 0.07 8.98 -1.51
N ILE A 71 0.04 10.07 -2.28
CA ILE A 71 -0.48 11.37 -1.81
C ILE A 71 -1.96 11.23 -1.43
N PHE A 72 -2.32 11.73 -0.24
CA PHE A 72 -3.67 11.66 0.30
C PHE A 72 -4.69 12.37 -0.57
N ASN A 73 -4.46 13.66 -0.86
CA ASN A 73 -5.32 14.46 -1.73
C ASN A 73 -5.39 13.87 -3.15
N PRO A 74 -6.55 13.34 -3.59
CA PRO A 74 -6.67 12.70 -4.89
C PRO A 74 -6.36 13.64 -6.07
N SER A 75 -6.66 14.94 -5.93
CA SER A 75 -6.40 15.93 -6.98
C SER A 75 -4.92 16.27 -7.14
N ALA A 76 -4.12 16.06 -6.09
CA ALA A 76 -2.67 16.26 -6.13
C ALA A 76 -1.89 14.97 -6.45
N ARG A 77 -2.55 13.81 -6.35
CA ARG A 77 -1.95 12.50 -6.63
C ARG A 77 -1.55 12.37 -8.10
N ILE A 78 -0.39 11.78 -8.37
CA ILE A 78 0.12 11.60 -9.73
C ILE A 78 -0.85 10.75 -10.57
N THR A 79 -1.10 11.19 -11.81
CA THR A 79 -1.87 10.42 -12.78
C THR A 79 -1.03 9.33 -13.44
N ALA A 80 -1.66 8.32 -14.04
CA ALA A 80 -0.95 7.28 -14.78
C ALA A 80 -0.05 7.85 -15.91
N LYS A 81 -0.53 8.87 -16.65
CA LYS A 81 0.25 9.52 -17.71
C LYS A 81 1.50 10.20 -17.17
N GLN A 82 1.38 10.93 -16.06
CA GLN A 82 2.52 11.56 -15.39
C GLN A 82 3.48 10.52 -14.82
N ALA A 83 2.95 9.44 -14.23
CA ALA A 83 3.75 8.35 -13.69
C ALA A 83 4.59 7.66 -14.77
N LEU A 84 4.02 7.38 -15.95
CA LEU A 84 4.76 6.81 -17.09
C LEU A 84 5.86 7.72 -17.63
N SER A 85 5.72 9.04 -17.41
CA SER A 85 6.75 10.02 -17.77
C SER A 85 7.78 10.25 -16.66
N HIS A 86 7.67 9.53 -15.53
CA HIS A 86 8.55 9.68 -14.38
C HIS A 86 9.94 9.11 -14.63
N ALA A 87 10.95 9.70 -14.00
CA ALA A 87 12.35 9.28 -14.14
C ALA A 87 12.57 7.79 -13.85
N TYR A 88 11.75 7.20 -12.97
CA TYR A 88 11.77 5.77 -12.64
C TYR A 88 11.72 4.85 -13.89
N PHE A 89 10.91 5.21 -14.90
CA PHE A 89 10.76 4.40 -16.11
C PHE A 89 11.82 4.71 -17.19
N SER A 90 12.61 5.78 -17.02
CA SER A 90 13.70 6.15 -17.94
C SER A 90 15.09 5.93 -17.35
N SER A 91 15.21 5.73 -16.04
CA SER A 91 16.47 5.48 -15.35
C SER A 91 16.88 4.01 -15.45
N ALA A 92 18.18 3.74 -15.34
CA ALA A 92 18.66 2.39 -15.14
C ALA A 92 18.30 1.88 -13.71
N PRO A 93 18.06 0.58 -13.52
CA PRO A 93 18.03 -0.46 -14.56
C PRO A 93 16.74 -0.41 -15.40
N ALA A 94 16.87 -0.72 -16.69
CA ALA A 94 15.72 -0.88 -17.56
C ALA A 94 14.83 -2.05 -17.09
N PRO A 95 13.51 -2.02 -17.38
CA PRO A 95 12.61 -3.09 -17.01
C PRO A 95 13.03 -4.42 -17.64
N THR A 96 12.91 -5.51 -16.88
CA THR A 96 13.19 -6.87 -17.36
C THR A 96 12.29 -7.20 -18.55
N HIS A 97 12.88 -7.69 -19.65
CA HIS A 97 12.12 -8.15 -20.80
C HIS A 97 11.13 -9.25 -20.39
N HIS A 98 9.89 -9.21 -20.90
CA HIS A 98 8.80 -10.07 -20.44
C HIS A 98 9.13 -11.57 -20.49
N SER A 99 9.90 -12.03 -21.49
CA SER A 99 10.33 -13.44 -21.61
C SER A 99 11.27 -13.93 -20.50
N LYS A 100 11.84 -13.03 -19.70
CA LYS A 100 12.73 -13.33 -18.58
C LYS A 100 12.06 -13.16 -17.21
N LEU A 101 10.78 -12.81 -17.18
CA LEU A 101 10.04 -12.69 -15.92
C LEU A 101 9.85 -14.09 -15.29
N PRO A 102 9.95 -14.20 -13.96
CA PRO A 102 9.72 -15.47 -13.27
C PRO A 102 8.25 -15.89 -13.45
N MET A 103 8.02 -17.05 -14.05
CA MET A 103 6.68 -17.63 -14.17
C MET A 103 6.40 -18.54 -12.97
N ILE A 104 5.16 -18.50 -12.48
CA ILE A 104 4.68 -19.46 -11.49
C ILE A 104 4.54 -20.81 -12.21
N THR A 105 5.53 -21.68 -12.07
CA THR A 105 5.60 -22.97 -12.77
C THR A 105 4.91 -24.10 -12.00
N LYS A 106 4.53 -23.88 -10.74
CA LYS A 106 3.75 -24.83 -9.94
C LYS A 106 2.32 -24.30 -9.84
N PRO A 107 1.30 -25.11 -10.15
CA PRO A 107 -0.07 -24.71 -9.86
C PRO A 107 -0.17 -24.36 -8.38
N ILE A 108 -0.91 -23.31 -8.04
CA ILE A 108 -1.35 -23.06 -6.67
C ILE A 108 -2.35 -24.18 -6.35
N VAL A 109 -1.84 -25.38 -6.08
CA VAL A 109 -2.61 -26.46 -5.51
C VAL A 109 -2.74 -26.09 -4.05
N GLU A 110 -3.87 -25.49 -3.67
CA GLU A 110 -4.24 -25.45 -2.26
C GLU A 110 -4.24 -26.90 -1.79
N THR A 111 -3.27 -27.24 -0.94
CA THR A 111 -3.22 -28.55 -0.33
C THR A 111 -4.49 -28.73 0.50
N GLU A 112 -5.00 -29.95 0.59
CA GLU A 112 -6.18 -30.23 1.43
C GLU A 112 -5.96 -29.76 2.88
N ASN A 113 -4.71 -29.77 3.36
CA ASN A 113 -4.33 -29.20 4.64
C ASN A 113 -4.56 -27.68 4.73
N GLU A 114 -4.20 -26.91 3.69
CA GLU A 114 -4.42 -25.45 3.66
C GLU A 114 -5.91 -25.10 3.57
N LYS A 115 -6.72 -25.92 2.87
CA LYS A 115 -8.18 -25.77 2.84
C LYS A 115 -8.80 -26.05 4.20
N GLU A 116 -8.40 -27.14 4.85
CA GLU A 116 -8.87 -27.51 6.18
C GLU A 116 -8.44 -26.50 7.25
N GLU A 117 -7.22 -25.98 7.17
CA GLU A 117 -6.73 -24.95 8.08
C GLU A 117 -7.48 -23.61 7.89
N ARG A 118 -7.81 -23.24 6.65
CA ARG A 118 -8.64 -22.06 6.35
C ARG A 118 -10.07 -22.23 6.87
N LYS A 119 -10.67 -23.42 6.73
CA LYS A 119 -11.98 -23.74 7.31
C LYS A 119 -11.98 -23.72 8.84
N ARG A 120 -10.93 -24.26 9.48
CA ARG A 120 -10.76 -24.24 10.94
C ARG A 120 -10.61 -22.81 11.45
N LYS A 121 -9.76 -21.99 10.82
CA LYS A 121 -9.61 -20.56 11.16
C LYS A 121 -10.90 -19.76 10.98
N LEU A 122 -11.73 -20.10 9.98
CA LEU A 122 -13.04 -19.49 9.77
C LEU A 122 -14.08 -19.96 10.82
N ALA A 123 -13.95 -21.17 11.34
CA ALA A 123 -14.81 -21.73 12.38
C ALA A 123 -14.42 -21.32 13.80
N GLU A 124 -13.14 -20.97 14.03
CA GLU A 124 -12.57 -20.71 15.36
C GLU A 124 -12.59 -19.23 15.80
N GLY A 125 -13.07 -18.27 15.00
CA GLY A 125 -13.16 -16.90 15.51
C GLY A 125 -13.83 -15.84 14.64
N ASN A 126 -15.06 -15.47 15.04
CA ASN A 126 -15.35 -14.06 15.34
C ASN A 126 -15.80 -13.96 16.81
N PRO A 127 -14.90 -13.66 17.77
CA PRO A 127 -15.28 -13.46 19.17
C PRO A 127 -15.65 -12.01 19.51
N PHE A 128 -15.76 -11.10 18.52
CA PHE A 128 -16.19 -9.72 18.77
C PHE A 128 -17.19 -9.26 17.70
N ILE A 129 -18.44 -9.70 17.85
CA ILE A 129 -19.59 -8.78 17.74
C ILE A 129 -19.84 -8.25 19.15
#